data_AF-A0A8C6XBF3-F1
#
_entry.id   AF-A0A8C6XBF3-F1
#
_cell.length_a   1.000
_cell.length_b   1.000
_cell.length_c   1.000
_cell.angle_alpha   90.00
_cell.angle_beta   90.00
_cell.angle_gamma   90.00
#
_symmetry.space_group_name_H-M   'P 1'
#
loop_
_entity.id
_entity.type
_entity.pdbx_description
1 polymer ?
#
loop_
_entity_poly.entity_id
_entity_poly.type
_entity_poly.pdbx_seq_one_letter_code
_entity_poly.pdbx_strand_id
1 'polypeptide(L)'
;MSKKEKMKMRKERWLQKIESIKLAKQQHKAEAKRKATPVVGDMHQLLDALPELSDLVTVSKFCKQRNKMQKKKKVWTNFNQMKSAEKRKVLEEEVAQFHKTISNPLFKDNPLSIISQHLSKRLKQEKEEEPL
;
A
#
# COMPACT_ATOMS: atom_id res chain seq x y z
N MET A 1 6.23 -42.06 29.90
CA MET A 1 5.60 -42.28 28.58
C MET A 1 5.13 -43.72 28.45
N SER A 2 3.81 -43.91 28.49
CA SER A 2 3.14 -45.19 28.27
C SER A 2 3.33 -45.68 26.82
N LYS A 3 3.32 -47.00 26.61
CA LYS A 3 3.38 -47.64 25.26
C LYS A 3 2.32 -47.07 24.31
N LYS A 4 1.13 -46.76 24.85
CA LYS A 4 0.01 -46.14 24.12
C LYS A 4 0.35 -44.75 23.58
N GLU A 5 0.99 -43.92 24.41
CA GLU A 5 1.42 -42.56 24.03
C GLU A 5 2.52 -42.63 22.98
N LYS A 6 3.49 -43.53 23.13
CA LYS A 6 4.57 -43.73 22.15
C LYS A 6 4.01 -44.15 20.78
N MET A 7 3.00 -45.01 20.74
CA MET A 7 2.33 -45.39 19.48
C MET A 7 1.55 -44.24 18.86
N LYS A 8 0.83 -43.45 19.66
CA LYS A 8 0.12 -42.26 19.17
C LYS A 8 1.08 -41.25 18.52
N MET A 9 2.19 -40.95 19.20
CA MET A 9 3.21 -40.02 18.69
C MET A 9 3.84 -40.50 17.37
N ARG A 10 4.04 -41.81 17.20
CA ARG A 10 4.55 -42.36 15.93
C ARG A 10 3.56 -42.16 14.79
N LYS A 11 2.28 -42.44 15.03
CA LYS A 11 1.21 -42.22 14.05
C LYS A 11 1.08 -40.75 13.69
N GLU A 12 1.11 -39.87 14.69
CA GLU A 12 0.98 -38.42 14.50
C GLU A 12 2.16 -37.84 13.71
N ARG A 13 3.40 -38.20 14.05
CA ARG A 13 4.59 -37.83 13.25
C ARG A 13 4.51 -38.31 11.81
N TRP A 14 3.98 -39.51 11.58
CA TRP A 14 3.81 -40.05 10.24
C TRP A 14 2.76 -39.29 9.43
N LEU A 15 1.60 -38.99 10.04
CA LEU A 15 0.55 -38.18 9.40
C LEU A 15 1.05 -36.76 9.10
N GLN A 16 1.71 -36.12 10.05
CA GLN A 16 2.32 -34.80 9.87
C GLN A 16 3.34 -34.80 8.72
N LYS A 17 4.15 -35.86 8.61
CA LYS A 17 5.08 -36.03 7.48
C LYS A 17 4.34 -36.12 6.15
N ILE A 18 3.26 -36.90 6.06
CA ILE A 18 2.46 -37.00 4.84
C ILE A 18 1.84 -35.64 4.47
N GLU A 19 1.27 -34.94 5.44
CA GLU A 19 0.65 -33.63 5.25
C GLU A 19 1.67 -32.59 4.77
N SER A 20 2.86 -32.54 5.38
CA SER A 20 3.93 -31.64 4.96
C SER A 20 4.36 -31.88 3.52
N ILE A 21 4.49 -33.14 3.09
CA ILE A 21 4.85 -33.50 1.71
C ILE A 21 3.73 -33.10 0.74
N LYS A 22 2.46 -33.31 1.11
CA LYS A 22 1.31 -32.89 0.29
C LYS A 22 1.29 -31.37 0.11
N LEU A 23 1.49 -30.62 1.19
CA LEU A 23 1.50 -29.16 1.18
C LEU A 23 2.63 -28.63 0.29
N ALA A 24 3.85 -29.16 0.45
CA ALA A 24 5.00 -28.78 -0.36
C ALA A 24 4.78 -29.05 -1.86
N LYS A 25 4.19 -30.21 -2.21
CA LYS A 25 3.84 -30.52 -3.61
C LYS A 25 2.78 -29.57 -4.17
N GLN A 26 1.79 -29.20 -3.37
CA GLN A 26 0.74 -28.25 -3.76
C GLN A 26 1.32 -26.86 -4.01
N GLN A 27 2.21 -26.38 -3.13
CA GLN A 27 2.91 -25.11 -3.29
C GLN A 27 3.76 -25.09 -4.56
N HIS A 28 4.56 -26.12 -4.81
CA HIS A 28 5.38 -26.22 -6.02
C HIS A 28 4.53 -26.22 -7.31
N LYS A 29 3.38 -26.91 -7.30
CA LYS A 29 2.44 -26.89 -8.43
C LYS A 29 1.82 -25.50 -8.63
N ALA A 30 1.46 -24.82 -7.55
CA ALA A 30 0.92 -23.47 -7.60
C ALA A 30 1.96 -22.47 -8.13
N GLU A 31 3.20 -22.57 -7.67
CA GLU A 31 4.31 -21.72 -8.13
C GLU A 31 4.64 -21.94 -9.61
N ALA A 32 4.68 -23.19 -10.08
CA ALA A 32 4.86 -23.49 -11.50
C ALA A 32 3.76 -22.89 -12.37
N LYS A 33 2.49 -22.93 -11.90
CA LYS A 33 1.37 -22.26 -12.59
C LYS A 33 1.54 -20.74 -12.60
N ARG A 34 1.96 -20.12 -11.48
CA ARG A 34 2.21 -18.67 -11.40
C ARG A 34 3.30 -18.24 -12.38
N LYS A 35 4.42 -18.96 -12.42
CA LYS A 35 5.54 -18.70 -13.35
C LYS A 35 5.14 -18.86 -14.82
N ALA A 36 4.22 -19.79 -15.12
CA ALA A 36 3.71 -20.01 -16.46
C ALA A 36 2.65 -19.01 -16.91
N THR A 37 2.13 -18.15 -16.02
CA THR A 37 1.16 -17.12 -16.37
C THR A 37 1.95 -15.85 -16.72
N PRO A 38 2.01 -15.42 -18.00
CA PRO A 38 2.77 -14.23 -18.37
C PRO A 38 2.10 -12.96 -17.82
N VAL A 39 2.63 -12.55 -16.67
CA VAL A 39 2.87 -11.18 -16.20
C VAL A 39 1.85 -10.12 -16.62
N VAL A 40 0.80 -9.95 -15.80
CA VAL A 40 0.62 -8.75 -14.95
C VAL A 40 -0.23 -9.19 -13.74
N GLY A 41 0.39 -9.36 -12.57
CA GLY A 41 -0.34 -9.49 -11.30
C GLY A 41 -0.38 -10.88 -10.69
N ASP A 42 0.79 -11.44 -10.33
CA ASP A 42 0.80 -12.50 -9.30
C ASP A 42 0.43 -11.88 -7.94
N MET A 43 -0.87 -11.88 -7.63
CA MET A 43 -1.42 -11.30 -6.39
C MET A 43 -0.94 -12.00 -5.12
N HIS A 44 -0.30 -13.18 -5.26
CA HIS A 44 0.21 -13.91 -4.10
C HIS A 44 1.36 -13.19 -3.41
N GLN A 45 2.18 -12.42 -4.14
CA GLN A 45 3.25 -11.63 -3.53
C GLN A 45 2.71 -10.58 -2.56
N LEU A 46 1.54 -10.00 -2.86
CA LEU A 46 0.88 -9.04 -1.98
C LEU A 46 0.33 -9.71 -0.72
N LEU A 47 -0.11 -10.97 -0.83
CA LEU A 47 -0.57 -11.75 0.32
C LEU A 47 0.58 -12.19 1.22
N ASP A 48 1.71 -12.57 0.64
CA ASP A 48 2.92 -13.00 1.37
C ASP A 48 3.60 -11.83 2.09
N ALA A 49 3.48 -10.62 1.53
CA ALA A 49 3.95 -9.39 2.17
C ALA A 49 3.06 -8.90 3.33
N LEU A 50 1.93 -9.57 3.62
CA LEU A 50 1.11 -9.23 4.77
C LEU A 50 1.71 -9.82 6.06
N PRO A 51 1.71 -9.06 7.18
CA PRO A 51 2.15 -9.59 8.47
C PRO A 51 1.30 -10.78 8.91
N GLU A 52 1.91 -11.74 9.58
CA GLU A 52 1.16 -12.81 10.23
C GLU A 52 0.42 -12.27 11.46
N LEU A 53 -0.68 -12.92 11.84
CA LEU A 53 -1.48 -12.49 12.99
C LEU A 53 -0.67 -12.49 14.30
N SER A 54 0.32 -13.38 14.42
CA SER A 54 1.32 -13.39 15.49
C SER A 54 2.10 -12.08 15.58
N ASP A 55 2.54 -11.56 14.44
CA ASP A 55 3.33 -10.32 14.36
C ASP A 55 2.47 -9.12 14.78
N LEU A 56 1.21 -9.08 14.35
CA LEU A 56 0.28 -8.00 14.73
C LEU A 56 0.00 -7.96 16.24
N VAL A 57 -0.09 -9.10 16.91
CA VAL A 57 -0.29 -9.17 18.36
C VAL A 57 0.92 -8.65 19.13
N THR A 58 2.13 -8.78 18.58
CA THR A 58 3.34 -8.21 19.19
C THR A 58 3.45 -6.70 18.94
N VAL A 59 3.16 -6.23 17.72
CA VAL A 59 3.23 -4.80 17.34
C VAL A 59 2.13 -3.96 18.01
N SER A 60 0.94 -4.53 18.22
CA SER A 60 -0.18 -3.92 18.96
C SER A 60 0.22 -3.42 20.36
N LYS A 61 1.19 -4.09 21.01
CA LYS A 61 1.71 -3.67 22.33
C LYS A 61 2.60 -2.41 22.25
N PHE A 62 3.23 -2.14 21.11
CA PHE A 62 4.10 -0.98 20.88
C PHE A 62 3.34 0.24 20.34
N CYS A 63 2.20 0.05 19.67
CA CYS A 63 1.52 1.14 18.96
C CYS A 63 0.62 2.04 19.83
N LYS A 64 0.50 1.79 21.15
CA LYS A 64 -0.38 2.57 22.04
C LYS A 64 0.12 3.99 22.37
N GLN A 65 1.27 4.43 21.86
CA GLN A 65 1.92 5.67 22.33
C GLN A 65 2.00 6.86 21.36
N ARG A 66 1.56 6.78 20.11
CA ARG A 66 1.61 7.96 19.22
C ARG A 66 0.40 8.05 18.32
N ASN A 67 -0.59 8.84 18.75
CA ASN A 67 -1.51 9.54 17.85
C ASN A 67 -1.99 10.82 18.55
N LYS A 68 -1.09 11.79 18.74
CA LYS A 68 -1.51 13.19 18.90
C LYS A 68 -1.89 13.68 17.50
N MET A 69 -3.19 13.82 17.31
CA MET A 69 -3.88 14.23 16.10
C MET A 69 -3.37 15.61 15.66
N GLN A 70 -2.39 15.64 14.76
CA GLN A 70 -2.02 16.89 14.09
C GLN A 70 -3.23 17.38 13.30
N LYS A 71 -3.53 18.67 13.44
CA LYS A 71 -4.68 19.33 12.81
C LYS A 71 -4.64 19.04 11.32
N LYS A 72 -5.67 18.33 10.84
CA LYS A 72 -5.80 17.98 9.43
C LYS A 72 -5.81 19.26 8.62
N LYS A 73 -4.76 19.50 7.81
CA LYS A 73 -4.87 20.30 6.58
C LYS A 73 -6.17 19.87 5.88
N LYS A 74 -6.90 20.79 5.24
CA LYS A 74 -8.11 20.48 4.44
C LYS A 74 -7.77 19.28 3.56
N VAL A 75 -8.17 18.09 4.02
CA VAL A 75 -8.02 16.86 3.28
C VAL A 75 -8.86 17.12 2.06
N TRP A 76 -8.23 17.16 0.89
CA TRP A 76 -8.96 17.15 -0.36
C TRP A 76 -9.95 16.00 -0.22
N THR A 77 -11.23 16.33 -0.14
CA THR A 77 -12.31 15.37 0.10
C THR A 77 -11.98 14.14 -0.73
N ASN A 78 -11.76 12.99 -0.08
CA ASN A 78 -11.14 11.84 -0.74
C ASN A 78 -11.83 11.61 -2.08
N PHE A 79 -11.11 11.79 -3.20
CA PHE A 79 -11.71 11.75 -4.53
C PHE A 79 -12.54 10.48 -4.72
N ASN A 80 -12.08 9.36 -4.14
CA ASN A 80 -12.77 8.07 -4.18
C ASN A 80 -14.16 8.05 -3.50
N GLN A 81 -14.42 8.92 -2.52
CA GLN A 81 -15.68 9.04 -1.79
C GLN A 81 -16.69 9.98 -2.47
N MET A 82 -16.27 10.78 -3.45
CA MET A 82 -17.12 11.73 -4.16
C MET A 82 -18.11 11.02 -5.11
N LYS A 83 -19.28 11.65 -5.30
CA LYS A 83 -20.23 11.25 -6.34
C LYS A 83 -19.62 11.48 -7.73
N SER A 84 -20.05 10.73 -8.74
CA SER A 84 -19.52 10.83 -10.11
C SER A 84 -19.62 12.24 -10.71
N ALA A 85 -20.72 12.96 -10.45
CA ALA A 85 -20.91 14.33 -10.92
C ALA A 85 -19.93 15.32 -10.27
N GLU A 86 -19.60 15.11 -9.00
CA GLU A 86 -18.65 15.95 -8.26
C GLU A 86 -17.22 15.71 -8.74
N LYS A 87 -16.84 14.44 -9.00
CA LYS A 87 -15.58 14.08 -9.64
C LYS A 87 -15.37 14.78 -10.98
N ARG A 88 -16.43 14.84 -11.82
CA ARG A 88 -16.37 15.53 -13.11
C ARG A 88 -16.08 17.03 -12.95
N LYS A 89 -16.75 17.69 -12.01
CA LYS A 89 -16.51 19.11 -11.72
C LYS A 89 -15.08 19.40 -11.29
N VAL A 90 -14.53 18.59 -10.37
CA VAL A 90 -13.12 18.71 -9.94
C VAL A 90 -12.18 18.58 -11.14
N LEU A 91 -12.43 17.60 -12.01
CA LEU A 91 -11.59 17.40 -13.20
C LEU A 91 -11.72 18.56 -14.19
N GLU A 92 -12.92 19.09 -14.40
CA GLU A 92 -13.16 20.25 -15.26
C GLU A 92 -12.42 21.49 -14.76
N GLU A 93 -12.41 21.71 -13.44
CA GLU A 93 -11.66 22.81 -12.80
C GLU A 93 -10.14 22.63 -12.97
N GLU A 94 -9.62 21.41 -12.77
CA GLU A 94 -8.20 21.09 -12.98
C GLU A 94 -7.78 21.29 -14.44
N VAL A 95 -8.60 20.81 -15.38
CA VAL A 95 -8.37 20.99 -16.83
C VAL A 95 -8.36 22.48 -17.19
N ALA A 96 -9.31 23.27 -16.67
CA ALA A 96 -9.35 24.71 -16.90
C ALA A 96 -8.10 25.42 -16.34
N GLN A 97 -7.66 25.04 -15.14
CA GLN A 97 -6.44 25.58 -14.53
C GLN A 97 -5.18 25.21 -15.33
N PHE A 98 -5.10 23.99 -15.83
CA PHE A 98 -4.01 23.52 -16.66
C PHE A 98 -3.93 24.27 -17.99
N HIS A 99 -5.07 24.41 -18.68
CA HIS A 99 -5.15 25.20 -19.92
C HIS A 99 -4.72 26.65 -19.72
N LYS A 100 -5.13 27.27 -18.61
CA LYS A 100 -4.68 28.63 -18.25
C LYS A 100 -3.17 28.71 -18.08
N THR A 101 -2.55 27.68 -17.51
CA THR A 101 -1.10 27.62 -17.29
C THR A 101 -0.34 27.45 -18.60
N ILE A 102 -0.75 26.51 -19.46
CA ILE A 102 -0.13 26.29 -20.78
C ILE A 102 -0.33 27.50 -21.70
N SER A 103 -1.45 28.20 -21.59
CA SER A 103 -1.72 29.37 -22.41
C SER A 103 -0.85 30.58 -22.05
N ASN A 104 -0.25 30.59 -20.86
CA ASN A 104 0.59 31.69 -20.40
C ASN A 104 1.92 31.70 -21.19
N PRO A 105 2.26 32.82 -21.87
CA PRO A 105 3.50 32.91 -22.65
C PRO A 105 4.76 32.66 -21.80
N LEU A 106 4.79 33.12 -20.55
CA LEU A 106 5.93 32.92 -19.65
C LEU A 106 6.20 31.44 -19.37
N PHE A 107 5.14 30.63 -19.35
CA PHE A 107 5.25 29.18 -19.18
C PHE A 107 5.72 28.50 -20.46
N LYS A 108 5.34 29.01 -21.63
CA LYS A 108 5.81 28.50 -22.94
C LYS A 108 7.29 28.78 -23.16
N ASP A 109 7.76 29.95 -22.75
CA ASP A 109 9.16 30.37 -22.94
C ASP A 109 10.11 29.55 -22.07
N ASN A 110 9.77 29.33 -20.80
CA ASN A 110 10.60 28.52 -19.89
C ASN A 110 9.77 27.78 -18.82
N PRO A 111 9.21 26.61 -19.15
CA PRO A 111 8.31 25.89 -18.24
C PRO A 111 9.03 25.38 -16.99
N LEU A 112 10.27 24.90 -17.13
CA LEU A 112 11.05 24.32 -16.03
C LEU A 112 11.37 25.34 -14.94
N SER A 113 11.72 26.57 -15.34
CA SER A 113 12.00 27.66 -14.40
C SER A 113 10.76 28.04 -13.59
N ILE A 114 9.60 28.18 -14.25
CA ILE A 114 8.33 28.51 -13.60
C ILE A 114 7.91 27.40 -12.61
N ILE A 115 8.06 26.13 -12.99
CA ILE A 115 7.77 24.99 -12.11
C ILE A 115 8.71 25.02 -10.89
N SER A 116 10.01 25.22 -11.09
CA SER A 116 10.99 25.29 -9.99
C SER A 116 10.69 26.46 -9.03
N GLN A 117 10.31 27.62 -9.57
CA GLN A 117 9.89 28.76 -8.76
C GLN A 117 8.61 28.46 -7.96
N HIS A 118 7.64 27.77 -8.55
CA HIS A 118 6.42 27.36 -7.85
C HIS A 118 6.72 26.40 -6.70
N LEU A 119 7.54 25.37 -6.95
CA LEU A 119 7.93 24.37 -5.95
C LEU A 119 8.71 25.00 -4.80
N SER A 120 9.67 25.89 -5.09
CA SER A 120 10.44 26.58 -4.05
C SER A 120 9.56 27.48 -3.18
N LYS A 121 8.55 28.15 -3.74
CA LYS A 121 7.55 28.92 -2.97
C LYS A 121 6.72 28.01 -2.06
N ARG A 122 6.24 26.87 -2.57
CA ARG A 122 5.48 25.88 -1.78
C ARG A 122 6.29 25.32 -0.61
N LEU A 123 7.55 24.95 -0.86
CA LEU A 123 8.44 24.44 0.19
C LEU A 123 8.72 25.46 1.29
N LYS A 124 8.77 26.76 0.97
CA LYS A 124 8.92 27.82 1.98
C LYS A 124 7.66 27.96 2.84
N GLN A 125 6.48 27.96 2.21
CA GLN A 125 5.20 28.01 2.94
C GLN A 125 5.05 26.83 3.91
N GLU A 126 5.41 25.62 3.50
CA GLU A 126 5.34 24.45 4.39
C GLU A 126 6.30 24.55 5.57
N LYS A 127 7.49 25.16 5.39
CA LYS A 127 8.44 25.40 6.48
C LYS A 127 7.96 26.48 7.46
N GLU A 128 7.28 27.51 6.97
CA GLU A 128 6.72 28.58 7.80
C GLU A 128 5.43 28.15 8.54
N GLU A 129 4.71 27.16 8.00
CA GLU A 129 3.46 26.61 8.58
C GLU A 129 3.68 25.50 9.62
N GLU A 130 4.91 25.08 9.93
CA GLU A 130 5.17 24.26 11.12
C GLU A 130 5.27 25.15 12.37
N PRO A 131 4.24 25.20 13.24
CA PRO A 131 4.45 25.75 14.58
C PRO A 131 5.31 24.77 15.39
N LEU A 132 6.33 25.32 16.07
CA LEU A 132 7.09 24.66 17.13
C LEU A 132 6.17 24.06 18.22
#